data_AF-A0A9D5M8D8-F1
#
_entry.id   AF-A0A9D5M8D8-F1
#
_cell.length_a   1.000
_cell.length_b   1.000
_cell.length_c   1.000
_cell.angle_alpha   90.00
_cell.angle_beta   90.00
_cell.angle_gamma   90.00
#
_symmetry.space_group_name_H-M   'P 1'
#
loop_
_entity.id
_entity.type
_entity.pdbx_description
1 polymer ?
#
loop_
_entity_poly.entity_id
_entity_poly.type
_entity_poly.pdbx_seq_one_letter_code
_entity_poly.pdbx_strand_id
1 'polypeptide(L)'
;MKRVLILLILSVFTCFLACANNGMQSTGDSEKIENNTQSAKEMLFEVIEKIENAESFYTVSEGETKSFGITQTISAKRVVIGENVFKQSVSCSALVKTAEQTYVKDGKYLLRKGEEVKSVSKVTWKNCVTEIDKEEYLERYGAVITGLNNYVLNEQTVLSVEKEDTEKGYLLKVTADSVGSTVNIVKEMKTNANSTEFPTFESVYMELSVDKNLQVISVTYKGKYKVKIAVLGEVDCEENMTETFYGIDQTTSFDEEEFFNSYL
;
A
#
# COMPACT_ATOMS: atom_id res chain seq x y z
N MET A 1 -29.48 -22.89 -23.37
CA MET A 1 -29.25 -24.17 -22.67
C MET A 1 -28.96 -23.88 -21.21
N LYS A 2 -29.33 -24.84 -20.36
CA LYS A 2 -29.57 -24.72 -18.91
C LYS A 2 -28.42 -24.15 -18.07
N ARG A 3 -28.80 -23.38 -17.06
CA ARG A 3 -28.06 -23.10 -15.82
C ARG A 3 -27.48 -24.39 -15.23
N VAL A 4 -26.25 -24.33 -14.70
CA VAL A 4 -25.78 -25.26 -13.68
C VAL A 4 -25.12 -24.45 -12.56
N LEU A 5 -25.89 -24.33 -11.48
CA LEU A 5 -25.48 -24.04 -10.12
C LEU A 5 -24.92 -25.35 -9.54
N ILE A 6 -23.70 -25.36 -9.00
CA ILE A 6 -23.25 -26.41 -8.08
C ILE A 6 -22.79 -25.74 -6.79
N LEU A 7 -23.65 -25.90 -5.78
CA LEU A 7 -23.39 -25.81 -4.36
C LEU A 7 -22.77 -27.14 -3.89
N LEU A 8 -21.76 -27.10 -3.02
CA LEU A 8 -21.27 -28.22 -2.18
C LEU A 8 -20.64 -27.57 -0.93
N ILE A 9 -21.41 -27.32 0.14
CA ILE A 9 -21.61 -28.13 1.37
C ILE A 9 -20.33 -28.49 2.14
N LEU A 10 -20.12 -27.74 3.22
CA LEU A 10 -19.83 -28.13 4.62
C LEU A 10 -19.10 -29.46 4.92
N SER A 11 -18.01 -29.39 5.70
CA SER A 11 -17.74 -30.39 6.75
C SER A 11 -17.01 -29.79 7.95
N VAL A 12 -17.65 -29.98 9.10
CA VAL A 12 -17.26 -29.71 10.48
C VAL A 12 -16.04 -30.55 10.88
N PHE A 13 -15.11 -29.98 11.65
CA PHE A 13 -14.24 -30.76 12.54
C PHE A 13 -14.11 -30.03 13.89
N THR A 14 -14.72 -30.62 14.92
CA THR A 14 -14.50 -30.28 16.34
C THR A 14 -13.89 -31.47 17.07
N CYS A 15 -12.93 -31.14 17.94
CA CYS A 15 -12.44 -31.86 19.11
C CYS A 15 -11.68 -33.18 18.94
N PHE A 16 -10.40 -33.14 19.33
CA PHE A 16 -9.86 -34.10 20.30
C PHE A 16 -9.16 -33.36 21.44
N LEU A 17 -9.68 -33.55 22.65
CA LEU A 17 -8.96 -33.37 23.91
C LEU A 17 -8.30 -34.71 24.24
N ALA A 18 -7.01 -34.71 24.56
CA ALA A 18 -6.39 -35.73 25.41
C ALA A 18 -5.26 -35.07 26.21
N CYS A 19 -5.34 -35.22 27.54
CA CYS A 19 -4.50 -34.57 28.54
C CYS A 19 -3.21 -35.35 28.87
N ALA A 20 -2.24 -34.60 29.39
CA ALA A 20 -1.22 -34.92 30.41
C ALA A 20 -0.02 -35.82 30.01
N ASN A 21 1.23 -35.62 30.44
CA ASN A 21 1.77 -34.77 31.52
C ASN A 21 3.31 -34.57 31.40
N ASN A 22 3.78 -33.45 31.97
CA ASN A 22 5.08 -33.16 32.61
C ASN A 22 6.41 -33.18 31.83
N GLY A 23 7.04 -32.00 31.76
CA GLY A 23 8.50 -31.85 31.71
C GLY A 23 9.01 -30.44 31.36
N MET A 24 9.29 -29.64 32.40
CA MET A 24 10.21 -28.49 32.45
C MET A 24 9.78 -27.11 31.91
N GLN A 25 10.05 -26.11 32.78
CA GLN A 25 9.82 -24.67 32.68
C GLN A 25 10.48 -24.00 31.47
N SER A 26 9.69 -23.17 30.77
CA SER A 26 10.10 -21.92 30.09
C SER A 26 8.84 -21.17 29.59
N THR A 27 7.91 -20.83 30.47
CA THR A 27 6.60 -20.25 30.06
C THR A 27 6.52 -18.73 30.21
N GLY A 28 7.47 -18.09 30.90
CA GLY A 28 7.39 -16.66 31.20
C GLY A 28 7.69 -15.74 30.02
N ASP A 29 8.60 -16.12 29.13
CA ASP A 29 9.00 -15.27 27.99
C ASP A 29 8.08 -15.48 26.79
N SER A 30 7.66 -16.71 26.49
CA SER A 30 6.76 -17.00 25.36
C SER A 30 5.37 -16.36 25.54
N GLU A 31 4.80 -16.47 26.75
CA GLU A 31 3.48 -15.91 27.05
C GLU A 31 3.50 -14.37 27.09
N LYS A 32 4.61 -13.77 27.53
CA LYS A 32 4.80 -12.31 27.51
C LYS A 32 5.03 -11.78 26.09
N ILE A 33 5.77 -12.52 25.26
CA ILE A 33 6.01 -12.17 23.84
C ILE A 33 4.70 -12.27 23.06
N GLU A 34 3.92 -13.34 23.25
CA GLU A 34 2.64 -13.54 22.58
C GLU A 34 1.62 -12.45 22.96
N ASN A 35 1.48 -12.14 24.26
CA ASN A 35 0.60 -11.07 24.73
C ASN A 35 1.04 -9.68 24.23
N ASN A 36 2.35 -9.39 24.20
CA ASN A 36 2.86 -8.12 23.67
C ASN A 36 2.60 -8.00 22.16
N THR A 37 2.81 -9.09 21.41
CA THR A 37 2.55 -9.15 19.96
C THR A 37 1.06 -8.95 19.66
N GLN A 38 0.17 -9.59 20.42
CA GLN A 38 -1.28 -9.41 20.28
C GLN A 38 -1.68 -7.94 20.51
N SER A 39 -1.16 -7.31 21.57
CA SER A 39 -1.44 -5.89 21.86
C SER A 39 -0.88 -4.93 20.80
N ALA A 40 0.25 -5.27 20.17
CA ALA A 40 0.84 -4.46 19.10
C ALA A 40 0.04 -4.59 17.78
N LYS A 41 -0.49 -5.79 17.49
CA LYS A 41 -1.35 -6.03 16.34
C LYS A 41 -2.69 -5.31 16.48
N GLU A 42 -3.28 -5.34 17.67
CA GLU A 42 -4.48 -4.56 18.00
C GLU A 42 -4.26 -3.06 17.79
N MET A 43 -3.13 -2.53 18.27
CA MET A 43 -2.76 -1.12 18.06
C MET A 43 -2.59 -0.79 16.56
N LEU A 44 -1.99 -1.67 15.76
CA LEU A 44 -1.89 -1.48 14.31
C LEU A 44 -3.28 -1.36 13.67
N PHE A 45 -4.21 -2.24 14.03
CA PHE A 45 -5.56 -2.19 13.46
C PHE A 45 -6.36 -0.98 13.91
N GLU A 46 -6.18 -0.50 15.15
CA GLU A 46 -6.77 0.78 15.58
C GLU A 46 -6.24 1.96 14.76
N VAL A 47 -4.93 1.98 14.46
CA VAL A 47 -4.33 3.01 13.60
C VAL A 47 -4.91 2.96 12.19
N ILE A 48 -5.04 1.76 11.62
CA ILE A 48 -5.63 1.55 10.28
C ILE A 48 -7.08 2.03 10.27
N GLU A 49 -7.89 1.62 11.24
CA GLU A 49 -9.29 2.06 11.35
C GLU A 49 -9.40 3.58 11.48
N LYS A 50 -8.53 4.22 12.28
CA LYS A 50 -8.51 5.67 12.44
C LYS A 50 -8.27 6.41 11.12
N ILE A 51 -7.29 5.98 10.33
CA ILE A 51 -7.01 6.65 9.04
C ILE A 51 -8.04 6.29 7.96
N GLU A 52 -8.64 5.09 8.00
CA GLU A 52 -9.72 4.70 7.09
C GLU A 52 -11.00 5.51 7.32
N ASN A 53 -11.22 5.99 8.54
CA ASN A 53 -12.36 6.83 8.91
C ASN A 53 -12.05 8.35 8.86
N ALA A 54 -10.85 8.75 8.47
CA ALA A 54 -10.51 10.16 8.33
C ALA A 54 -11.31 10.81 7.18
N GLU A 55 -11.83 12.01 7.40
CA GLU A 55 -12.59 12.75 6.39
C GLU A 55 -11.68 13.32 5.30
N SER A 56 -10.44 13.65 5.65
CA SER A 56 -9.46 14.17 4.72
C SER A 56 -8.03 13.96 5.19
N PHE A 57 -7.10 13.90 4.25
CA PHE A 57 -5.67 14.02 4.49
C PHE A 57 -4.92 14.22 3.18
N TYR A 58 -3.66 14.60 3.26
CA TYR A 58 -2.73 14.43 2.14
C TYR A 58 -1.48 13.69 2.58
N THR A 59 -0.89 12.97 1.63
CA THR A 59 0.39 12.29 1.81
C THR A 59 1.40 12.71 0.76
N VAL A 60 2.67 12.66 1.16
CA VAL A 60 3.81 12.75 0.25
C VAL A 60 4.63 11.49 0.44
N SER A 61 4.95 10.81 -0.65
CA SER A 61 5.82 9.64 -0.65
C SER A 61 7.11 9.91 -1.40
N GLU A 62 8.23 9.49 -0.83
CA GLU A 62 9.55 9.58 -1.46
C GLU A 62 10.32 8.28 -1.21
N GLY A 63 11.06 7.83 -2.21
CA GLY A 63 11.78 6.59 -2.08
C GLY A 63 12.57 6.19 -3.32
N GLU A 64 13.09 4.99 -3.26
CA GLU A 64 13.79 4.38 -4.37
C GLU A 64 13.53 2.88 -4.45
N THR A 65 13.56 2.39 -5.69
CA THR A 65 13.73 0.97 -6.00
C THR A 65 15.11 0.80 -6.61
N LYS A 66 15.85 -0.21 -6.17
CA LYS A 66 17.15 -0.59 -6.71
C LYS A 66 17.06 -1.96 -7.37
N SER A 67 17.58 -2.06 -8.59
CA SER A 67 17.67 -3.31 -9.32
C SER A 67 18.85 -3.28 -10.28
N PHE A 68 19.69 -4.32 -10.29
CA PHE A 68 20.81 -4.47 -11.23
C PHE A 68 21.70 -3.22 -11.39
N GLY A 69 22.01 -2.53 -10.28
CA GLY A 69 22.82 -1.30 -10.27
C GLY A 69 22.12 -0.04 -10.78
N ILE A 70 20.82 -0.13 -11.11
CA ILE A 70 19.97 1.00 -11.49
C ILE A 70 19.13 1.39 -10.28
N THR A 71 19.15 2.68 -9.95
CA THR A 71 18.24 3.28 -8.99
C THR A 71 17.11 3.97 -9.72
N GLN A 72 15.88 3.62 -9.35
CA GLN A 72 14.65 4.27 -9.76
C GLN A 72 14.15 5.12 -8.59
N THR A 73 14.24 6.44 -8.71
CA THR A 73 13.73 7.37 -7.68
C THR A 73 12.23 7.59 -7.89
N ILE A 74 11.47 7.57 -6.80
CA ILE A 74 10.01 7.68 -6.81
C ILE A 74 9.60 8.88 -5.94
N SER A 75 8.66 9.68 -6.44
CA SER A 75 7.94 10.69 -5.67
C SER A 75 6.46 10.58 -5.97
N ALA A 76 5.63 10.57 -4.93
CA ALA A 76 4.19 10.51 -5.06
C ALA A 76 3.49 11.48 -4.10
N LYS A 77 2.26 11.86 -4.45
CA LYS A 77 1.35 12.64 -3.61
C LYS A 77 -0.01 11.95 -3.65
N ARG A 78 -0.69 11.86 -2.51
CA ARG A 78 -2.10 11.45 -2.43
C ARG A 78 -2.88 12.51 -1.67
N VAL A 79 -4.09 12.80 -2.11
CA VAL A 79 -5.03 13.66 -1.40
C VAL A 79 -6.36 12.94 -1.34
N VAL A 80 -6.90 12.81 -0.14
CA VAL A 80 -8.18 12.15 0.15
C VAL A 80 -9.11 13.18 0.76
N ILE A 81 -10.34 13.28 0.23
CA ILE A 81 -11.42 14.12 0.75
C ILE A 81 -12.72 13.33 0.61
N GLY A 82 -13.17 12.71 1.71
CA GLY A 82 -14.23 11.70 1.70
C GLY A 82 -13.86 10.55 0.76
N GLU A 83 -14.73 10.26 -0.20
CA GLU A 83 -14.49 9.22 -1.22
C GLU A 83 -13.65 9.71 -2.41
N ASN A 84 -13.33 11.01 -2.47
CA ASN A 84 -12.58 11.59 -3.58
C ASN A 84 -11.08 11.42 -3.35
N VAL A 85 -10.38 10.91 -4.35
CA VAL A 85 -8.93 10.63 -4.25
C VAL A 85 -8.21 11.20 -5.46
N PHE A 86 -7.29 12.13 -5.21
CA PHE A 86 -6.26 12.51 -6.15
C PHE A 86 -4.96 11.77 -5.81
N LYS A 87 -4.28 11.26 -6.83
CA LYS A 87 -2.96 10.67 -6.69
C LYS A 87 -2.07 11.13 -7.82
N GLN A 88 -0.81 11.42 -7.50
CA GLN A 88 0.26 11.68 -8.45
C GLN A 88 1.40 10.72 -8.13
N SER A 89 2.01 10.13 -9.15
CA SER A 89 3.23 9.34 -9.03
C SER A 89 4.19 9.68 -10.15
N VAL A 90 5.45 9.90 -9.80
CA VAL A 90 6.56 10.17 -10.71
C VAL A 90 7.71 9.24 -10.37
N SER A 91 8.16 8.48 -11.35
CA SER A 91 9.26 7.55 -11.22
C SER A 91 10.34 7.89 -12.25
N CYS A 92 11.59 8.04 -11.81
CA CYS A 92 12.69 8.45 -12.67
C CYS A 92 13.97 7.64 -12.40
N SER A 93 14.53 7.04 -13.46
CA SER A 93 15.90 6.56 -13.51
C SER A 93 16.63 7.11 -14.74
N ALA A 94 17.87 6.67 -14.94
CA ALA A 94 18.61 6.95 -16.16
C ALA A 94 17.99 6.29 -17.41
N LEU A 95 17.20 5.23 -17.25
CA LEU A 95 16.66 4.44 -18.37
C LEU A 95 15.16 4.65 -18.59
N VAL A 96 14.39 4.75 -17.51
CA VAL A 96 12.93 4.77 -17.58
C VAL A 96 12.41 5.91 -16.72
N LYS A 97 11.49 6.69 -17.30
CA LYS A 97 10.81 7.79 -16.62
C LYS A 97 9.32 7.69 -16.90
N THR A 98 8.53 7.72 -15.84
CA THR A 98 7.07 7.67 -15.92
C THR A 98 6.48 8.69 -14.96
N ALA A 99 5.35 9.27 -15.36
CA ALA A 99 4.58 10.18 -14.53
C ALA A 99 3.09 10.01 -14.85
N GLU A 100 2.27 9.91 -13.81
CA GLU A 100 0.83 9.78 -13.92
C GLU A 100 0.15 10.49 -12.75
N GLN A 101 -1.00 11.09 -13.05
CA GLN A 101 -1.98 11.51 -12.06
C GLN A 101 -3.27 10.70 -12.27
N THR A 102 -3.93 10.34 -11.18
CA THR A 102 -5.29 9.82 -11.18
C THR A 102 -6.18 10.70 -10.31
N TYR A 103 -7.44 10.83 -10.70
CA TYR A 103 -8.45 11.49 -9.88
C TYR A 103 -9.76 10.71 -9.93
N VAL A 104 -10.24 10.35 -8.75
CA VAL A 104 -11.51 9.67 -8.55
C VAL A 104 -12.44 10.62 -7.82
N LYS A 105 -13.56 10.98 -8.44
CA LYS A 105 -14.58 11.85 -7.86
C LYS A 105 -15.94 11.64 -8.52
N ASP A 106 -17.01 11.65 -7.72
CA ASP A 106 -18.40 11.54 -8.19
C ASP A 106 -18.63 10.35 -9.15
N GLY A 107 -17.94 9.24 -8.90
CA GLY A 107 -18.02 8.01 -9.72
C GLY A 107 -17.23 8.04 -11.04
N LYS A 108 -16.50 9.13 -11.34
CA LYS A 108 -15.59 9.23 -12.49
C LYS A 108 -14.15 8.86 -12.10
N TYR A 109 -13.42 8.27 -13.05
CA TYR A 109 -12.04 7.84 -12.89
C TYR A 109 -11.19 8.46 -14.01
N LEU A 110 -10.46 9.52 -13.69
CA LEU A 110 -9.71 10.33 -14.64
C LEU A 110 -8.21 10.07 -14.52
N LEU A 111 -7.53 9.86 -15.65
CA LEU A 111 -6.09 9.63 -15.74
C LEU A 111 -5.43 10.73 -16.54
N ARG A 112 -4.28 11.21 -16.09
CA ARG A 112 -3.47 12.20 -16.79
C ARG A 112 -2.02 11.75 -16.81
N LYS A 113 -1.47 11.55 -18.02
CA LYS A 113 -0.06 11.17 -18.18
C LYS A 113 0.85 12.41 -18.19
N GLY A 114 2.08 12.23 -17.74
CA GLY A 114 3.16 13.16 -18.05
C GLY A 114 3.45 13.19 -19.54
N GLU A 115 3.68 14.39 -20.08
CA GLU A 115 4.17 14.61 -21.44
C GLU A 115 5.70 14.58 -21.48
N GLU A 116 6.35 15.20 -20.50
CA GLU A 116 7.81 15.21 -20.36
C GLU A 116 8.20 15.02 -18.88
N VAL A 117 9.14 14.13 -18.60
CA VAL A 117 9.65 13.88 -17.24
C VAL A 117 11.15 14.17 -17.21
N LYS A 118 11.55 15.28 -16.57
CA LYS A 118 12.97 15.66 -16.41
C LYS A 118 13.56 15.05 -15.15
N SER A 119 12.83 15.17 -14.04
CA SER A 119 13.13 14.59 -12.73
C SER A 119 11.83 14.33 -11.99
N VAL A 120 11.90 13.68 -10.82
CA VAL A 120 10.73 13.43 -9.95
C VAL A 120 9.97 14.70 -9.57
N SER A 121 10.65 15.85 -9.51
CA SER A 121 10.09 17.16 -9.19
C SER A 121 9.83 18.07 -10.41
N LYS A 122 10.08 17.58 -11.63
CA LYS A 122 9.96 18.38 -12.87
C LYS A 122 9.28 17.55 -13.95
N VAL A 123 7.95 17.67 -13.99
CA VAL A 123 7.08 17.03 -14.98
C VAL A 123 6.29 18.09 -15.74
N THR A 124 6.29 17.99 -17.06
CA THR A 124 5.31 18.66 -17.91
C THR A 124 4.14 17.70 -18.08
N TRP A 125 2.95 18.10 -17.65
CA TRP A 125 1.75 17.25 -17.73
C TRP A 125 0.98 17.51 -19.02
N LYS A 126 0.37 16.47 -19.60
CA LYS A 126 -0.56 16.64 -20.73
C LYS A 126 -1.70 17.59 -20.36
N ASN A 127 -2.27 18.31 -21.31
CA ASN A 127 -3.40 19.21 -21.05
C ASN A 127 -4.78 18.53 -21.15
N CYS A 128 -4.83 17.20 -21.20
CA CYS A 128 -6.05 16.39 -21.29
C CYS A 128 -6.01 15.20 -20.33
N VAL A 129 -7.19 14.66 -20.03
CA VAL A 129 -7.36 13.42 -19.26
C VAL A 129 -7.97 12.32 -20.13
N THR A 130 -7.79 11.08 -19.69
CA THR A 130 -8.54 9.92 -20.16
C THR A 130 -9.46 9.47 -19.04
N GLU A 131 -10.76 9.46 -19.30
CA GLU A 131 -11.73 8.80 -18.41
C GLU A 131 -11.73 7.30 -18.69
N ILE A 132 -11.65 6.51 -17.62
CA ILE A 132 -11.81 5.05 -17.65
C ILE A 132 -12.96 4.67 -16.72
N ASP A 133 -13.45 3.44 -16.82
CA ASP A 133 -14.43 2.95 -15.87
C ASP A 133 -13.77 2.42 -14.57
N LYS A 134 -14.62 2.14 -13.57
CA LYS A 134 -14.19 1.61 -12.27
C LYS A 134 -13.47 0.28 -12.39
N GLU A 135 -13.92 -0.61 -13.27
CA GLU A 135 -13.35 -1.94 -13.42
C GLU A 135 -11.93 -1.85 -13.99
N GLU A 136 -11.75 -1.04 -15.04
CA GLU A 136 -10.44 -0.74 -15.62
C GLU A 136 -9.50 -0.08 -14.60
N TYR A 137 -10.03 0.84 -13.76
CA TYR A 137 -9.24 1.44 -12.69
C TYR A 137 -8.76 0.40 -11.67
N LEU A 138 -9.65 -0.49 -11.20
CA LEU A 138 -9.31 -1.53 -10.23
C LEU A 138 -8.43 -2.65 -10.82
N GLU A 139 -8.50 -2.88 -12.13
CA GLU A 139 -7.55 -3.75 -12.83
C GLU A 139 -6.15 -3.13 -12.86
N ARG A 140 -6.06 -1.81 -13.10
CA ARG A 140 -4.78 -1.09 -13.20
C ARG A 140 -4.13 -0.79 -11.86
N TYR A 141 -4.89 -0.41 -10.85
CA TYR A 141 -4.34 0.15 -9.59
C TYR A 141 -4.70 -0.67 -8.35
N GLY A 142 -5.57 -1.68 -8.49
CA GLY A 142 -5.98 -2.55 -7.39
C GLY A 142 -7.04 -1.97 -6.47
N ALA A 143 -6.90 -0.70 -6.05
CA ALA A 143 -7.86 -0.04 -5.17
C ALA A 143 -7.89 1.49 -5.35
N VAL A 144 -8.99 2.10 -4.92
CA VAL A 144 -9.04 3.54 -4.60
C VAL A 144 -8.59 3.66 -3.15
N ILE A 145 -7.43 4.27 -2.91
CA ILE A 145 -6.78 4.26 -1.60
C ILE A 145 -7.28 5.46 -0.79
N THR A 146 -8.31 5.26 0.01
CA THR A 146 -8.85 6.26 0.95
C THR A 146 -8.27 6.14 2.35
N GLY A 147 -7.60 5.03 2.69
CA GLY A 147 -7.02 4.79 4.01
C GLY A 147 -5.48 4.81 4.01
N LEU A 148 -4.89 3.89 4.77
CA LEU A 148 -3.45 3.84 5.00
C LEU A 148 -2.64 3.65 3.71
N ASN A 149 -2.87 2.56 2.98
CA ASN A 149 -2.08 2.21 1.80
C ASN A 149 -2.76 1.16 0.91
N ASN A 150 -2.07 0.73 -0.15
CA ASN A 150 -2.58 -0.26 -1.11
C ASN A 150 -2.25 -1.71 -0.73
N TYR A 151 -1.57 -1.95 0.40
CA TYR A 151 -1.37 -3.31 0.91
C TYR A 151 -2.61 -3.75 1.67
N VAL A 152 -2.96 -5.03 1.53
CA VAL A 152 -4.05 -5.62 2.32
C VAL A 152 -3.46 -6.01 3.68
N LEU A 153 -3.82 -5.25 4.72
CA LEU A 153 -3.40 -5.50 6.10
C LEU A 153 -4.61 -5.95 6.93
N ASN A 154 -4.64 -7.22 7.31
CA ASN A 154 -5.68 -7.82 8.14
C ASN A 154 -5.11 -8.95 8.99
N GLU A 155 -5.96 -9.64 9.75
CA GLU A 155 -5.56 -10.73 10.63
C GLU A 155 -4.76 -11.84 9.92
N GLN A 156 -5.08 -12.12 8.66
CA GLN A 156 -4.46 -13.17 7.86
C GLN A 156 -3.16 -12.73 7.19
N THR A 157 -3.06 -11.46 6.79
CA THR A 157 -1.89 -10.95 6.05
C THR A 157 -0.84 -10.29 6.95
N VAL A 158 -1.20 -9.86 8.16
CA VAL A 158 -0.23 -9.37 9.15
C VAL A 158 0.34 -10.56 9.93
N LEU A 159 1.60 -10.87 9.67
CA LEU A 159 2.31 -12.01 10.27
C LEU A 159 2.86 -11.68 11.66
N SER A 160 3.40 -10.47 11.83
CA SER A 160 3.87 -9.98 13.13
C SER A 160 3.88 -8.46 13.19
N VAL A 161 3.75 -7.95 14.43
CA VAL A 161 3.92 -6.53 14.74
C VAL A 161 4.78 -6.40 15.98
N GLU A 162 5.90 -5.68 15.87
CA GLU A 162 6.68 -5.26 17.03
C GLU A 162 6.39 -3.78 17.33
N LYS A 163 6.32 -3.42 18.61
CA LYS A 163 6.08 -2.04 19.05
C LYS A 163 7.29 -1.51 19.81
N GLU A 164 7.71 -0.31 19.46
CA GLU A 164 8.69 0.47 20.20
C GLU A 164 8.07 1.79 20.66
N ASP A 165 8.21 2.11 21.94
CA ASP A 165 7.81 3.41 22.47
C ASP A 165 8.85 4.47 22.07
N THR A 166 8.39 5.62 21.59
CA THR A 166 9.23 6.76 21.22
C THR A 166 8.83 7.99 22.02
N GLU A 167 9.64 9.04 22.02
CA GLU A 167 9.28 10.30 22.68
C GLU A 167 7.96 10.90 22.15
N LYS A 168 7.68 10.67 20.86
CA LYS A 168 6.58 11.28 20.11
C LYS A 168 5.33 10.39 20.00
N GLY A 169 5.43 9.12 20.37
CA GLY A 169 4.36 8.13 20.20
C GLY A 169 4.95 6.73 20.08
N TYR A 170 4.63 6.03 19.00
CA TYR A 170 5.03 4.63 18.81
C TYR A 170 5.59 4.37 17.42
N LEU A 171 6.51 3.42 17.32
CA LEU A 171 6.95 2.82 16.06
C LEU A 171 6.43 1.39 16.01
N LEU A 172 5.63 1.08 15.01
CA LEU A 172 5.13 -0.27 14.73
C LEU A 172 5.88 -0.86 13.56
N LYS A 173 6.53 -1.99 13.78
CA LYS A 173 7.31 -2.74 12.78
C LYS A 173 6.49 -3.94 12.34
N VAL A 174 5.94 -3.87 11.14
CA VAL A 174 4.98 -4.83 10.60
C VAL A 174 5.66 -5.74 9.60
N THR A 175 5.56 -7.05 9.79
CA THR A 175 5.87 -8.04 8.76
C THR A 175 4.57 -8.55 8.16
N ALA A 176 4.43 -8.45 6.84
CA ALA A 176 3.23 -8.88 6.14
C ALA A 176 3.51 -10.04 5.18
N ASP A 177 2.49 -10.87 4.94
CA ASP A 177 2.52 -11.96 3.97
C ASP A 177 2.77 -11.40 2.57
N SER A 178 3.81 -11.89 1.90
CA SER A 178 4.27 -11.27 0.67
C SER A 178 3.32 -11.47 -0.52
N VAL A 179 2.36 -12.38 -0.44
CA VAL A 179 1.41 -12.69 -1.52
C VAL A 179 0.06 -12.03 -1.26
N GLY A 180 -0.56 -12.37 -0.13
CA GLY A 180 -1.86 -11.90 0.29
C GLY A 180 -1.90 -10.40 0.55
N SER A 181 -0.83 -9.82 1.12
CA SER A 181 -0.79 -8.37 1.35
C SER A 181 -0.57 -7.55 0.08
N THR A 182 -0.07 -8.15 -1.00
CA THR A 182 0.39 -7.41 -2.18
C THR A 182 -0.56 -7.48 -3.38
N VAL A 183 -1.68 -8.20 -3.26
CA VAL A 183 -2.64 -8.46 -4.36
C VAL A 183 -3.10 -7.19 -5.11
N ASN A 184 -3.14 -6.05 -4.45
CA ASN A 184 -3.51 -4.78 -5.07
C ASN A 184 -2.29 -4.01 -5.60
N ILE A 185 -1.22 -3.86 -4.80
CA ILE A 185 -0.05 -3.06 -5.21
C ILE A 185 0.67 -3.63 -6.44
N VAL A 186 0.68 -4.96 -6.63
CA VAL A 186 1.28 -5.58 -7.82
C VAL A 186 0.63 -5.10 -9.12
N LYS A 187 -0.66 -4.76 -9.10
CA LYS A 187 -1.37 -4.20 -10.27
C LYS A 187 -0.87 -2.82 -10.62
N GLU A 188 -0.77 -1.95 -9.63
CA GLU A 188 -0.23 -0.61 -9.83
C GLU A 188 1.22 -0.67 -10.33
N MET A 189 2.06 -1.52 -9.74
CA MET A 189 3.44 -1.70 -10.18
C MET A 189 3.52 -2.17 -11.64
N LYS A 190 2.69 -3.14 -12.04
CA LYS A 190 2.61 -3.62 -13.43
C LYS A 190 2.20 -2.49 -14.37
N THR A 191 1.18 -1.71 -14.01
CA THR A 191 0.69 -0.56 -14.81
C THR A 191 1.78 0.51 -14.96
N ASN A 192 2.42 0.90 -13.86
CA ASN A 192 3.44 1.95 -13.86
C ASN A 192 4.72 1.52 -14.60
N ALA A 193 5.06 0.23 -14.55
CA ALA A 193 6.17 -0.34 -15.30
C ALA A 193 5.83 -0.63 -16.79
N ASN A 194 4.56 -0.52 -17.18
CA ASN A 194 4.05 -0.96 -18.47
C ASN A 194 4.45 -2.43 -18.78
N SER A 195 4.36 -3.28 -17.76
CA SER A 195 4.72 -4.70 -17.82
C SER A 195 3.52 -5.57 -18.19
N THR A 196 3.79 -6.72 -18.80
CA THR A 196 2.78 -7.76 -19.05
C THR A 196 2.60 -8.71 -17.86
N GLU A 197 3.63 -8.82 -17.01
CA GLU A 197 3.65 -9.69 -15.83
C GLU A 197 3.68 -8.88 -14.53
N PHE A 198 3.10 -9.46 -13.47
CA PHE A 198 3.13 -8.88 -12.13
C PHE A 198 4.50 -9.10 -11.47
N PRO A 199 4.96 -8.17 -10.62
CA PRO A 199 6.07 -8.46 -9.72
C PRO A 199 5.68 -9.55 -8.71
N THR A 200 6.68 -10.31 -8.25
CA THR A 200 6.52 -11.32 -7.20
C THR A 200 7.28 -10.89 -5.97
N PHE A 201 6.57 -10.60 -4.87
CA PHE A 201 7.19 -10.20 -3.62
C PHE A 201 7.74 -11.40 -2.84
N GLU A 202 8.98 -11.25 -2.35
CA GLU A 202 9.65 -12.19 -1.46
C GLU A 202 9.48 -11.77 0.01
N SER A 203 9.40 -10.47 0.27
CA SER A 203 9.19 -9.94 1.63
C SER A 203 8.52 -8.57 1.60
N VAL A 204 7.66 -8.32 2.58
CA VAL A 204 7.02 -7.02 2.82
C VAL A 204 7.20 -6.64 4.29
N TYR A 205 7.84 -5.51 4.51
CA TYR A 205 8.05 -4.94 5.83
C TYR A 205 7.64 -3.47 5.85
N MET A 206 7.02 -3.04 6.95
CA MET A 206 6.59 -1.65 7.14
C MET A 206 7.01 -1.12 8.50
N GLU A 207 7.45 0.13 8.54
CA GLU A 207 7.69 0.90 9.76
C GLU A 207 6.67 2.03 9.84
N LEU A 208 5.63 1.87 10.67
CA LEU A 208 4.60 2.87 10.89
C LEU A 208 4.97 3.72 12.13
N SER A 209 5.20 5.01 11.92
CA SER A 209 5.32 5.97 13.02
C SER A 209 3.95 6.58 13.30
N VAL A 210 3.53 6.53 14.56
CA VAL A 210 2.24 7.07 15.03
C VAL A 210 2.45 7.95 16.26
N ASP A 211 1.58 8.94 16.46
CA ASP A 211 1.62 9.79 17.65
C ASP A 211 1.02 9.08 18.88
N LYS A 212 0.99 9.77 20.03
CA LYS A 212 0.39 9.23 21.27
C LYS A 212 -1.12 9.01 21.20
N ASN A 213 -1.80 9.63 20.23
CA ASN A 213 -3.23 9.45 19.97
C ASN A 213 -3.48 8.36 18.91
N LEU A 214 -2.42 7.67 18.46
CA LEU A 214 -2.45 6.67 17.39
C LEU A 214 -2.84 7.26 16.04
N GLN A 215 -2.63 8.56 15.84
CA GLN A 215 -2.71 9.19 14.53
C GLN A 215 -1.43 8.87 13.75
N VAL A 216 -1.58 8.41 12.51
CA VAL A 216 -0.45 8.07 11.64
C VAL A 216 0.35 9.31 11.26
N ILE A 217 1.67 9.20 11.36
CA ILE A 217 2.63 10.23 10.95
C ILE A 217 3.29 9.80 9.63
N SER A 218 3.78 8.58 9.56
CA SER A 218 4.43 8.06 8.35
C SER A 218 4.43 6.53 8.29
N VAL A 219 4.58 6.00 7.09
CA VAL A 219 4.82 4.58 6.81
C VAL A 219 6.04 4.44 5.91
N THR A 220 7.05 3.70 6.36
CA THR A 220 8.18 3.31 5.52
C THR A 220 8.01 1.88 5.05
N TYR A 221 7.86 1.67 3.75
CA TYR A 221 7.79 0.38 3.09
C TYR A 221 9.18 -0.10 2.72
N LYS A 222 9.51 -1.34 3.08
CA LYS A 222 10.71 -2.04 2.65
C LYS A 222 10.28 -3.36 2.02
N GLY A 223 10.55 -3.47 0.72
CA GLY A 223 10.11 -4.61 -0.09
C GLY A 223 11.28 -5.29 -0.79
N LYS A 224 11.21 -6.61 -0.91
CA LYS A 224 12.02 -7.37 -1.88
C LYS A 224 11.08 -8.06 -2.83
N TYR A 225 11.32 -7.92 -4.12
CA TYR A 225 10.50 -8.53 -5.15
C TYR A 225 11.29 -8.79 -6.42
N LYS A 226 10.77 -9.68 -7.26
CA LYS A 226 11.29 -9.94 -8.59
C LYS A 226 10.39 -9.31 -9.65
N VAL A 227 11.00 -8.77 -10.69
CA VAL A 227 10.33 -8.40 -11.94
C VAL A 227 10.89 -9.20 -13.09
N LYS A 228 10.06 -9.50 -14.08
CA LYS A 228 10.53 -10.13 -15.31
C LYS A 228 10.78 -9.09 -16.38
N ILE A 229 11.99 -9.12 -16.93
CA ILE A 229 12.42 -8.27 -18.03
C ILE A 229 12.73 -9.18 -19.22
N ALA A 230 12.12 -8.92 -20.38
CA ALA A 230 12.14 -9.81 -21.55
C ALA A 230 13.55 -10.30 -21.97
N VAL A 231 14.59 -9.52 -21.72
CA VAL A 231 15.99 -9.84 -22.09
C VAL A 231 16.82 -10.36 -20.91
N LEU A 232 16.50 -9.99 -19.66
CA LEU A 232 17.30 -10.30 -18.47
C LEU A 232 16.72 -11.43 -17.63
N GLY A 233 15.50 -11.89 -17.93
CA GLY A 233 14.80 -12.85 -17.09
C GLY A 233 14.26 -12.20 -15.82
N GLU A 234 14.24 -12.94 -14.72
CA GLU A 234 13.86 -12.41 -13.40
C GLU A 234 15.00 -11.60 -12.80
N VAL A 235 14.67 -10.41 -12.30
CA VAL A 235 15.63 -9.49 -11.69
C VAL A 235 15.15 -9.10 -10.30
N ASP A 236 16.05 -9.20 -9.33
CA ASP A 236 15.81 -8.78 -7.96
C ASP A 236 15.68 -7.26 -7.84
N CYS A 237 14.72 -6.83 -7.05
CA CYS A 237 14.44 -5.45 -6.72
C CYS A 237 14.36 -5.31 -5.20
N GLU A 238 14.95 -4.23 -4.68
CA GLU A 238 14.77 -3.79 -3.31
C GLU A 238 14.14 -2.39 -3.31
N GLU A 239 13.05 -2.22 -2.58
CA GLU A 239 12.34 -0.96 -2.43
C GLU A 239 12.51 -0.43 -1.01
N ASN A 240 12.68 0.89 -0.91
CA ASN A 240 12.60 1.64 0.32
C ASN A 240 11.88 2.97 0.05
N MET A 241 10.65 3.10 0.53
CA MET A 241 9.81 4.28 0.29
C MET A 241 9.14 4.71 1.59
N THR A 242 9.16 6.01 1.88
CA THR A 242 8.45 6.59 3.03
C THR A 242 7.29 7.42 2.54
N GLU A 243 6.09 7.14 3.04
CA GLU A 243 4.89 7.96 2.89
C GLU A 243 4.64 8.73 4.20
N THR A 244 4.54 10.05 4.13
CA THR A 244 4.27 10.92 5.29
C THR A 244 2.87 11.52 5.18
N PHE A 245 2.13 11.52 6.28
CA PHE A 245 0.75 11.96 6.37
C PHE A 245 0.67 13.36 6.97
N TYR A 246 -0.27 14.15 6.46
CA TYR A 246 -0.46 15.54 6.85
C TYR A 246 -1.93 15.93 6.77
N GLY A 247 -2.31 16.93 7.57
CA GLY A 247 -3.63 17.55 7.49
C GLY A 247 -4.79 16.57 7.69
N ILE A 248 -4.61 15.54 8.52
CA ILE A 248 -5.67 14.57 8.83
C ILE A 248 -6.84 15.32 9.49
N ASP A 249 -8.04 15.13 8.92
CA ASP A 249 -9.30 15.81 9.27
C ASP A 249 -9.23 17.34 9.22
N GLN A 250 -8.36 17.87 8.35
CA GLN A 250 -8.24 19.31 8.09
C GLN A 250 -8.64 19.62 6.65
N THR A 251 -9.12 20.85 6.43
CA THR A 251 -9.42 21.35 5.08
C THR A 251 -8.19 21.20 4.19
N THR A 252 -8.36 20.45 3.11
CA THR A 252 -7.28 20.11 2.17
C THR A 252 -7.72 20.45 0.75
N SER A 253 -6.78 20.91 -0.07
CA SER A 253 -6.93 21.12 -1.51
C SER A 253 -5.65 20.68 -2.22
N PHE A 254 -5.68 20.62 -3.55
CA PHE A 254 -4.49 20.30 -4.34
C PHE A 254 -4.40 21.14 -5.61
N ASP A 255 -3.17 21.37 -6.07
CA ASP A 255 -2.87 22.34 -7.13
C ASP A 255 -3.60 22.02 -8.45
N GLU A 256 -3.82 20.73 -8.73
CA GLU A 256 -4.48 20.26 -9.96
C GLU A 256 -6.01 20.17 -9.85
N GLU A 257 -6.61 20.56 -8.73
CA GLU A 257 -8.04 20.39 -8.49
C GLU A 257 -8.90 21.10 -9.54
N GLU A 258 -8.59 22.35 -9.87
CA GLU A 258 -9.32 23.11 -10.90
C GLU A 258 -9.21 22.44 -12.28
N PHE A 259 -8.02 21.93 -12.63
CA PHE A 259 -7.80 21.24 -13.90
C PHE A 259 -8.70 19.99 -14.00
N PHE A 260 -8.69 19.13 -12.98
CA PHE A 260 -9.50 17.91 -13.02
C PHE A 260 -11.01 18.18 -12.94
N ASN A 261 -11.42 19.16 -12.12
CA ASN A 261 -12.83 19.55 -12.02
C ASN A 261 -13.41 20.06 -13.35
N SER A 262 -12.58 20.53 -14.28
CA SER A 262 -13.05 20.91 -15.64
C SER A 262 -13.50 19.72 -16.52
N TYR A 263 -13.26 18.48 -16.08
CA TYR A 263 -13.63 17.24 -16.78
C TYR A 263 -14.74 16.42 -16.07
N LEU A 264 -15.23 16.91 -14.92
CA LEU A 264 -16.35 16.32 -14.19
C LEU A 264 -17.68 16.84 -14.73
#